data_AF-F3ZWE4-F1
#
_entry.id   AF-F3ZWE4-F1
#
_cell.length_a   1.000
_cell.length_b   1.000
_cell.length_c   1.000
_cell.angle_alpha   90.00
_cell.angle_beta   90.00
_cell.angle_gamma   90.00
#
_symmetry.space_group_name_H-M   'P 1'
#
loop_
_entity.id
_entity.type
_entity.pdbx_description
1 polymer ?
#
loop_
_entity_poly.entity_id
_entity_poly.type
_entity_poly.pdbx_seq_one_letter_code
_entity_poly.pdbx_strand_id
1 'polypeptide(L)'
;MKKKQRVRITERDFDLLKHLGEYCAATVDSVGKIYGTCKYHQTRITALDRAGYIRRKNNLVYLGEAGKRYLEEQGLEWRSLPTAKSLKQRNPRISSMAIEFTGSKWQFIPSWEIKKDKEQAIMGGRLLGILKDRSEYAVYNIGTKPQEKSLYNLKREMEKLSVMYGIKRAVIFYESEAAKEAYGEEALGLEEQLLLPYNADGINLMRAYGEEDLIKKAAQIAYAHGGPPQWPAADYTVDNGRQAVVLVLNDIEKRARLSAYYEMTAARYTQRQPISIICLEGEESFYTDKYPGSEIKAIDLGQLTSGTNNDNASVVGGVAIK
;
A
#
# COMPACT_ATOMS: atom_id res chain seq x y z
N MET A 1 26.75 -36.94 -2.26
CA MET A 1 25.48 -36.43 -2.81
C MET A 1 24.43 -36.40 -1.71
N LYS A 2 23.85 -35.24 -1.36
CA LYS A 2 22.78 -35.17 -0.34
C LYS A 2 21.50 -35.80 -0.90
N LYS A 3 20.93 -36.80 -0.22
CA LYS A 3 19.63 -37.42 -0.57
C LYS A 3 18.57 -36.32 -0.77
N LYS A 4 17.98 -36.21 -1.96
CA LYS A 4 16.81 -35.35 -2.19
C LYS A 4 15.67 -35.86 -1.31
N GLN A 5 15.31 -35.10 -0.30
CA GLN A 5 14.17 -35.41 0.56
C GLN A 5 12.88 -35.18 -0.25
N ARG A 6 12.00 -36.18 -0.33
CA ARG A 6 10.67 -36.01 -0.94
C ARG A 6 9.82 -35.17 0.01
N VAL A 7 9.44 -33.98 -0.44
CA VAL A 7 8.52 -33.08 0.26
C VAL A 7 7.20 -33.10 -0.50
N ARG A 8 6.09 -33.38 0.19
CA ARG A 8 4.75 -33.21 -0.39
C ARG A 8 4.45 -31.72 -0.46
N ILE A 9 4.10 -31.25 -1.67
CA ILE A 9 3.67 -29.88 -1.94
C ILE A 9 2.23 -29.71 -1.43
N THR A 10 2.01 -28.69 -0.62
CA THR A 10 0.69 -28.23 -0.16
C THR A 10 0.23 -27.06 -1.02
N GLU A 11 -1.04 -26.69 -0.92
CA GLU A 11 -1.61 -25.54 -1.63
C GLU A 11 -0.83 -24.24 -1.35
N ARG A 12 -0.51 -23.95 -0.08
CA ARG A 12 0.30 -22.76 0.28
C ARG A 12 1.73 -22.80 -0.27
N ASP A 13 2.31 -24.00 -0.46
CA ASP A 13 3.61 -24.10 -1.13
C ASP A 13 3.46 -23.84 -2.63
N PHE A 14 2.36 -24.29 -3.24
CA PHE A 14 2.05 -23.97 -4.64
C PHE A 14 1.85 -22.47 -4.83
N ASP A 15 1.11 -21.80 -3.94
CA ASP A 15 0.91 -20.35 -3.96
C ASP A 15 2.25 -19.61 -3.88
N LEU A 16 3.14 -20.05 -2.97
CA LEU A 16 4.49 -19.51 -2.89
C LEU A 16 5.24 -19.71 -4.22
N LEU A 17 5.23 -20.92 -4.80
CA LEU A 17 5.95 -21.19 -6.03
C LEU A 17 5.41 -20.35 -7.19
N LYS A 18 4.09 -20.26 -7.34
CA LYS A 18 3.42 -19.43 -8.34
C LYS A 18 3.84 -17.96 -8.17
N HIS A 19 3.76 -17.43 -6.95
CA HIS A 19 4.18 -16.07 -6.63
C HIS A 19 5.65 -15.83 -6.99
N LEU A 20 6.54 -16.76 -6.68
CA LEU A 20 7.96 -16.64 -7.05
C LEU A 20 8.19 -16.77 -8.57
N GLY A 21 7.34 -17.50 -9.29
CA GLY A 21 7.34 -17.55 -10.74
C GLY A 21 7.02 -16.19 -11.36
N GLU A 22 6.00 -15.52 -10.83
CA GLU A 22 5.53 -14.22 -11.30
C GLU A 22 6.46 -13.06 -10.87
N TYR A 23 6.97 -13.06 -9.63
CA TYR A 23 7.71 -11.93 -9.04
C TYR A 23 9.22 -12.18 -8.89
N CYS A 24 9.71 -13.35 -9.30
CA CYS A 24 11.11 -13.83 -9.23
C CYS A 24 11.68 -14.08 -7.82
N ALA A 25 11.36 -13.21 -6.85
CA ALA A 25 11.86 -13.29 -5.48
C ALA A 25 10.91 -12.64 -4.49
N ALA A 26 10.91 -13.10 -3.24
CA ALA A 26 10.20 -12.48 -2.11
C ALA A 26 11.11 -12.47 -0.87
N THR A 27 10.85 -11.57 0.08
CA THR A 27 11.54 -11.62 1.39
C THR A 27 10.98 -12.77 2.23
N VAL A 28 11.78 -13.31 3.15
CA VAL A 28 11.30 -14.37 4.06
C VAL A 28 10.08 -13.90 4.85
N ASP A 29 10.08 -12.64 5.30
CA ASP A 29 8.97 -12.05 6.06
C ASP A 29 7.67 -12.00 5.24
N SER A 30 7.74 -11.59 3.97
CA SER A 30 6.57 -11.58 3.09
C SER A 30 6.09 -12.99 2.79
N VAL A 31 6.99 -13.96 2.64
CA VAL A 31 6.59 -15.37 2.53
C VAL A 31 5.82 -15.82 3.77
N GLY A 32 6.19 -15.35 4.96
CA GLY A 32 5.44 -15.62 6.20
C GLY A 32 3.94 -15.31 6.08
N LYS A 33 3.56 -14.27 5.34
CA LYS A 33 2.16 -13.86 5.13
C LYS A 33 1.37 -14.85 4.27
N ILE A 34 1.99 -15.47 3.28
CA ILE A 34 1.37 -16.56 2.48
C ILE A 34 0.99 -17.75 3.36
N TYR A 35 1.79 -18.04 4.39
CA TYR A 35 1.59 -19.20 5.26
C TYR A 35 0.76 -18.90 6.52
N GLY A 36 0.45 -17.63 6.80
CA GLY A 36 -0.38 -17.17 7.91
C GLY A 36 0.22 -17.31 9.32
N THR A 37 1.37 -17.98 9.52
CA THR A 37 1.99 -18.14 10.84
C THR A 37 3.54 -18.14 10.82
N CYS A 38 4.14 -17.56 11.87
CA CYS A 38 5.59 -17.35 11.95
C CYS A 38 6.44 -18.63 12.06
N LYS A 39 5.96 -19.68 12.73
CA LYS A 39 6.77 -20.90 12.94
C LYS A 39 6.62 -21.92 11.80
N TYR A 40 5.43 -22.01 11.22
CA TYR A 40 5.13 -22.96 10.14
C TYR A 40 5.91 -22.60 8.87
N HIS A 41 5.94 -21.31 8.49
CA HIS A 41 6.58 -20.90 7.24
C HIS A 41 8.09 -21.20 7.25
N GLN A 42 8.81 -20.99 8.36
CA GLN A 42 10.24 -21.27 8.44
C GLN A 42 10.56 -22.77 8.24
N THR A 43 9.70 -23.63 8.78
CA THR A 43 9.81 -25.08 8.61
C THR A 43 9.57 -25.48 7.15
N ARG A 44 8.50 -24.93 6.52
CA ARG A 44 8.18 -25.17 5.12
C ARG A 44 9.27 -24.68 4.18
N ILE A 45 9.73 -23.45 4.35
CA ILE A 45 10.84 -22.88 3.58
C ILE A 45 12.08 -23.78 3.68
N THR A 46 12.43 -24.25 4.88
CA THR A 46 13.60 -25.14 5.06
C THR A 46 13.41 -26.46 4.33
N ALA A 47 12.22 -27.06 4.38
CA ALA A 47 11.91 -28.30 3.68
C ALA A 47 11.99 -28.12 2.15
N LEU A 48 11.36 -27.06 1.62
CA LEU A 48 11.35 -26.74 0.19
C LEU A 48 12.77 -26.44 -0.33
N ASP A 49 13.60 -25.72 0.43
CA ASP A 49 15.00 -25.42 0.08
C ASP A 49 15.86 -26.69 0.02
N ARG A 50 15.68 -27.61 0.99
CA ARG A 50 16.35 -28.93 1.00
C ARG A 50 15.92 -29.82 -0.17
N ALA A 51 14.64 -29.77 -0.54
CA ALA A 51 14.11 -30.49 -1.69
C ALA A 51 14.45 -29.82 -3.04
N GLY A 52 14.93 -28.58 -3.01
CA GLY A 52 15.36 -27.81 -4.19
C GLY A 52 14.23 -27.10 -4.94
N TYR A 53 13.05 -26.99 -4.34
CA TYR A 53 11.91 -26.25 -4.89
C TYR A 53 12.14 -24.74 -4.83
N ILE A 54 12.76 -24.28 -3.75
CA ILE A 54 13.18 -22.89 -3.57
C ILE A 54 14.67 -22.84 -3.25
N ARG A 55 15.20 -21.62 -3.19
CA ARG A 55 16.54 -21.30 -2.69
C ARG A 55 16.46 -20.06 -1.81
N ARG A 56 17.41 -19.95 -0.88
CA ARG A 56 17.53 -18.79 0.01
C ARG A 56 18.88 -18.10 -0.11
N LYS A 57 18.86 -16.77 -0.13
CA LYS A 57 20.07 -15.93 -0.03
C LYS A 57 19.72 -14.54 0.48
N ASN A 58 20.45 -14.03 1.46
CA ASN A 58 20.34 -12.64 1.95
C ASN A 58 18.90 -12.20 2.26
N ASN A 59 18.17 -12.98 3.06
CA ASN A 59 16.75 -12.77 3.39
C ASN A 59 15.76 -12.85 2.20
N LEU A 60 16.20 -13.32 1.03
CA LEU A 60 15.35 -13.54 -0.13
C LEU A 60 15.13 -15.02 -0.38
N VAL A 61 13.93 -15.33 -0.86
CA VAL A 61 13.49 -16.62 -1.36
C VAL A 61 13.24 -16.49 -2.86
N TYR A 62 13.69 -17.46 -3.65
CA TYR A 62 13.48 -17.53 -5.11
C TYR A 62 13.34 -18.98 -5.56
N LEU A 63 12.85 -19.19 -6.78
CA LEU A 63 12.66 -20.53 -7.34
C LEU A 63 13.99 -21.29 -7.46
N GLY A 64 13.99 -22.52 -6.94
CA GLY A 64 15.00 -23.52 -7.21
C GLY A 64 14.66 -24.32 -8.47
N GLU A 65 15.61 -25.13 -8.91
CA GLU A 65 15.48 -25.94 -10.12
C GLU A 65 14.28 -26.89 -10.10
N ALA A 66 13.98 -27.51 -8.94
CA ALA A 66 12.82 -28.39 -8.83
C ALA A 66 11.51 -27.59 -8.84
N GLY A 67 11.51 -26.35 -8.34
CA GLY A 67 10.32 -25.49 -8.34
C GLY A 67 9.97 -24.99 -9.73
N LYS A 68 10.98 -24.66 -10.55
CA LYS A 68 10.78 -24.29 -11.95
C LYS A 68 10.13 -25.42 -12.74
N ARG A 69 10.70 -26.63 -12.67
CA ARG A 69 10.15 -27.82 -13.32
C ARG A 69 8.74 -28.12 -12.84
N TYR A 70 8.49 -27.97 -11.54
CA TYR A 70 7.15 -28.17 -10.98
C TYR A 70 6.13 -27.18 -11.57
N LEU A 71 6.48 -25.90 -11.71
CA LEU A 71 5.59 -24.92 -12.37
C LEU A 71 5.37 -25.24 -13.85
N GLU A 72 6.42 -25.63 -14.57
CA GLU A 72 6.34 -26.06 -15.97
C GLU A 72 5.40 -27.28 -16.13
N GLU A 73 5.50 -28.27 -15.24
CA GLU A 73 4.59 -29.43 -15.19
C GLU A 73 3.13 -29.04 -14.92
N GLN A 74 2.88 -27.91 -14.26
CA GLN A 74 1.55 -27.34 -14.05
C GLN A 74 1.10 -26.39 -15.17
N GLY A 75 1.90 -26.23 -16.24
CA GLY A 75 1.60 -25.31 -17.35
C GLY A 75 1.78 -23.83 -17.02
N LEU A 76 2.54 -23.50 -15.97
CA LEU A 76 2.80 -22.13 -15.54
C LEU A 76 4.19 -21.65 -15.97
N GLU A 77 4.26 -20.42 -16.47
CA GLU A 77 5.53 -19.76 -16.78
C GLU A 77 6.20 -19.21 -15.52
N TRP A 78 7.52 -18.99 -15.60
CA TRP A 78 8.28 -18.34 -14.55
C TRP A 78 9.27 -17.33 -15.13
N ARG A 79 9.52 -16.26 -14.38
CA ARG A 79 10.47 -15.21 -14.76
C ARG A 79 11.83 -15.45 -14.14
N SER A 80 12.88 -15.24 -14.94
CA SER A 80 14.25 -15.34 -14.46
C SER A 80 14.61 -14.21 -13.49
N LEU A 81 15.43 -14.52 -12.49
CA LEU A 81 16.00 -13.52 -11.59
C LEU A 81 16.73 -12.42 -12.40
N PRO A 82 16.52 -11.15 -12.08
CA PRO A 82 17.20 -10.08 -12.77
C PRO A 82 18.71 -10.10 -12.46
N THR A 83 19.53 -9.79 -13.45
CA THR A 83 20.99 -9.68 -13.30
C THR A 83 21.39 -8.32 -12.70
N ALA A 84 20.71 -7.25 -13.11
CA ALA A 84 20.97 -5.88 -12.68
C ALA A 84 20.73 -5.66 -11.18
N LYS A 85 21.67 -4.98 -10.50
CA LYS A 85 21.61 -4.71 -9.05
C LYS A 85 20.36 -3.92 -8.64
N SER A 86 19.95 -2.93 -9.43
CA SER A 86 18.75 -2.13 -9.17
C SER A 86 17.48 -2.98 -9.14
N LEU A 87 17.34 -3.90 -10.10
CA LEU A 87 16.21 -4.81 -10.17
C LEU A 87 16.23 -5.85 -9.05
N LYS A 88 17.42 -6.28 -8.59
CA LYS A 88 17.56 -7.17 -7.42
C LYS A 88 17.06 -6.55 -6.11
N GLN A 89 17.08 -5.22 -5.99
CA GLN A 89 16.53 -4.51 -4.84
C GLN A 89 15.04 -4.18 -5.01
N ARG A 90 14.64 -3.84 -6.24
CA ARG A 90 13.27 -3.42 -6.57
C ARG A 90 12.27 -4.57 -6.66
N ASN A 91 12.62 -5.67 -7.32
CA ASN A 91 11.69 -6.79 -7.51
C ASN A 91 11.18 -7.39 -6.20
N PRO A 92 12.02 -7.61 -5.16
CA PRO A 92 11.53 -8.04 -3.86
C PRO A 92 10.53 -7.06 -3.23
N ARG A 93 10.68 -5.74 -3.43
CA ARG A 93 9.71 -4.76 -2.93
C ARG A 93 8.37 -4.85 -3.65
N ILE A 94 8.41 -4.99 -4.98
CA ILE A 94 7.19 -5.19 -5.79
C ILE A 94 6.49 -6.50 -5.39
N SER A 95 7.27 -7.55 -5.17
CA SER A 95 6.80 -8.85 -4.69
C SER A 95 6.14 -8.77 -3.32
N SER A 96 6.79 -8.12 -2.35
CA SER A 96 6.20 -7.89 -1.03
C SER A 96 4.91 -7.10 -1.12
N MET A 97 4.88 -6.04 -1.94
CA MET A 97 3.67 -5.23 -2.14
C MET A 97 2.51 -6.06 -2.70
N ALA A 98 2.76 -6.93 -3.69
CA ALA A 98 1.74 -7.83 -4.21
C ALA A 98 1.17 -8.77 -3.13
N ILE A 99 2.03 -9.29 -2.24
CA ILE A 99 1.60 -10.12 -1.10
C ILE A 99 0.73 -9.31 -0.13
N GLU A 100 1.10 -8.05 0.16
CA GLU A 100 0.33 -7.20 1.09
C GLU A 100 -1.14 -7.02 0.69
N PHE A 101 -1.43 -7.03 -0.61
CA PHE A 101 -2.78 -6.81 -1.13
C PHE A 101 -3.48 -8.10 -1.57
N THR A 102 -2.85 -9.25 -1.39
CA THR A 102 -3.47 -10.55 -1.68
C THR A 102 -4.73 -10.72 -0.82
N GLY A 103 -5.85 -11.09 -1.47
CA GLY A 103 -7.15 -11.26 -0.83
C GLY A 103 -7.83 -9.96 -0.38
N SER A 104 -7.39 -8.79 -0.87
CA SER A 104 -8.17 -7.54 -0.78
C SER A 104 -8.88 -7.26 -2.11
N LYS A 105 -9.83 -6.32 -2.12
CA LYS A 105 -10.40 -5.80 -3.37
C LYS A 105 -9.37 -5.18 -4.32
N TRP A 106 -8.24 -4.70 -3.80
CA TRP A 106 -7.19 -4.15 -4.67
C TRP A 106 -6.51 -5.22 -5.49
N GLN A 107 -6.55 -5.07 -6.80
CA GLN A 107 -5.67 -5.79 -7.71
C GLN A 107 -4.33 -5.04 -7.82
N PHE A 108 -3.24 -5.66 -7.37
CA PHE A 108 -1.90 -5.10 -7.56
C PHE A 108 -1.31 -5.52 -8.91
N ILE A 109 -1.14 -4.56 -9.82
CA ILE A 109 -0.52 -4.77 -11.14
C ILE A 109 0.93 -4.29 -11.07
N PRO A 110 1.93 -5.17 -11.21
CA PRO A 110 3.32 -4.76 -11.08
C PRO A 110 3.78 -3.90 -12.26
N SER A 111 4.70 -3.00 -11.99
CA SER A 111 5.20 -2.01 -12.96
C SER A 111 5.77 -2.56 -14.27
N TRP A 112 6.21 -3.82 -14.33
CA TRP A 112 6.68 -4.41 -15.58
C TRP A 112 5.54 -4.85 -16.50
N GLU A 113 4.35 -5.17 -15.97
CA GLU A 113 3.16 -5.49 -16.77
C GLU A 113 2.58 -4.22 -17.37
N ILE A 114 2.52 -3.15 -16.59
CA ILE A 114 2.05 -1.85 -17.08
C ILE A 114 2.92 -1.36 -18.26
N LYS A 115 4.23 -1.66 -18.26
CA LYS A 115 5.15 -1.33 -19.35
C LYS A 115 4.91 -2.14 -20.63
N LYS A 116 4.35 -3.35 -20.52
CA LYS A 116 3.99 -4.16 -21.69
C LYS A 116 2.72 -3.61 -22.35
N ASP A 117 1.74 -3.22 -21.54
CA ASP A 117 0.43 -2.79 -22.03
C ASP A 117 0.44 -1.35 -22.55
N LYS A 118 1.28 -0.48 -21.98
CA LYS A 118 1.43 0.91 -22.41
C LYS A 118 2.69 1.04 -23.27
N GLU A 119 2.59 0.66 -24.55
CA GLU A 119 3.67 0.56 -25.56
C GLU A 119 4.62 1.78 -25.69
N GLN A 120 4.37 2.89 -25.01
CA GLN A 120 5.17 4.13 -25.09
C GLN A 120 5.50 4.76 -23.73
N ALA A 121 5.17 4.08 -22.63
CA ALA A 121 5.34 4.60 -21.29
C ALA A 121 6.73 4.25 -20.72
N ILE A 122 7.71 5.16 -20.85
CA ILE A 122 8.94 5.12 -20.05
C ILE A 122 8.58 5.46 -18.59
N MET A 123 7.86 4.56 -17.91
CA MET A 123 7.64 4.67 -16.48
C MET A 123 8.99 4.58 -15.79
N GLY A 124 9.27 5.58 -14.96
CA GLY A 124 10.53 5.70 -14.27
C GLY A 124 10.78 4.49 -13.35
N GLY A 125 12.03 4.34 -12.93
CA GLY A 125 12.47 3.16 -12.18
C GLY A 125 11.87 3.05 -10.78
N ARG A 126 11.02 3.98 -10.33
CA ARG A 126 10.57 4.10 -8.95
C ARG A 126 9.15 3.57 -8.71
N LEU A 127 8.25 3.71 -9.70
CA LEU A 127 6.94 3.10 -9.64
C LEU A 127 7.04 1.60 -9.35
N LEU A 128 6.38 1.12 -8.30
CA LEU A 128 6.36 -0.31 -7.97
C LEU A 128 5.29 -1.04 -8.78
N GLY A 129 4.12 -0.45 -8.90
CA GLY A 129 2.95 -0.98 -9.60
C GLY A 129 1.74 -0.04 -9.45
N ILE A 130 0.57 -0.53 -9.81
CA ILE A 130 -0.72 0.13 -9.62
C ILE A 130 -1.59 -0.74 -8.70
N LEU A 131 -2.27 -0.13 -7.75
CA LEU A 131 -3.45 -0.73 -7.12
C LEU A 131 -4.67 -0.31 -7.92
N LYS A 132 -5.42 -1.29 -8.42
CA LYS A 132 -6.59 -1.08 -9.26
C LYS A 132 -7.82 -1.75 -8.64
N ASP A 133 -8.89 -0.97 -8.53
CA ASP A 133 -10.24 -1.42 -8.24
C ASP A 133 -11.22 -0.37 -8.84
N ARG A 134 -12.03 0.33 -8.02
CA ARG A 134 -12.85 1.48 -8.44
C ARG A 134 -12.02 2.69 -8.86
N SER A 135 -10.78 2.74 -8.40
CA SER A 135 -9.81 3.80 -8.71
C SER A 135 -8.44 3.18 -8.97
N GLU A 136 -7.54 3.95 -9.57
CA GLU A 136 -6.16 3.52 -9.86
C GLU A 136 -5.17 4.39 -9.07
N TYR A 137 -4.35 3.75 -8.22
CA TYR A 137 -3.27 4.41 -7.47
C TYR A 137 -1.91 3.93 -7.95
N ALA A 138 -1.05 4.86 -8.34
CA ALA A 138 0.38 4.59 -8.50
C ALA A 138 1.01 4.29 -7.13
N VAL A 139 1.73 3.17 -7.01
CA VAL A 139 2.31 2.73 -5.73
C VAL A 139 3.81 3.00 -5.69
N TYR A 140 4.24 3.66 -4.62
CA TYR A 140 5.63 3.95 -4.32
C TYR A 140 6.00 3.48 -2.91
N ASN A 141 7.29 3.17 -2.69
CA ASN A 141 7.86 3.02 -1.35
C ASN A 141 9.22 3.76 -1.31
N ILE A 142 9.32 4.75 -0.42
CA ILE A 142 10.51 5.62 -0.29
C ILE A 142 11.57 5.07 0.67
N GLY A 143 11.31 3.96 1.34
CA GLY A 143 12.20 3.30 2.28
C GLY A 143 12.33 4.04 3.62
N THR A 144 13.37 3.70 4.38
CA THR A 144 13.63 4.25 5.72
C THR A 144 14.35 5.59 5.71
N LYS A 145 15.19 5.87 4.71
CA LYS A 145 15.96 7.11 4.62
C LYS A 145 16.21 7.48 3.16
N PRO A 146 15.21 8.03 2.47
CA PRO A 146 15.34 8.36 1.06
C PRO A 146 16.38 9.48 0.86
N GLN A 147 17.15 9.37 -0.22
CA GLN A 147 18.03 10.45 -0.65
C GLN A 147 17.21 11.58 -1.28
N GLU A 148 17.59 12.83 -1.03
CA GLU A 148 16.93 14.02 -1.58
C GLU A 148 16.78 13.95 -3.11
N LYS A 149 17.87 13.64 -3.83
CA LYS A 149 17.84 13.43 -5.29
C LYS A 149 16.87 12.31 -5.69
N SER A 150 16.68 11.29 -4.87
CA SER A 150 15.71 10.23 -5.15
C SER A 150 14.28 10.71 -5.00
N LEU A 151 13.98 11.50 -3.94
CA LEU A 151 12.67 12.11 -3.72
C LEU A 151 12.33 13.12 -4.81
N TYR A 152 13.27 13.99 -5.18
CA TYR A 152 13.10 14.94 -6.28
C TYR A 152 12.68 14.24 -7.58
N ASN A 153 13.41 13.18 -7.95
CA ASN A 153 13.08 12.42 -9.15
C ASN A 153 11.76 11.63 -9.03
N LEU A 154 11.39 11.20 -7.83
CA LEU A 154 10.12 10.55 -7.55
C LEU A 154 8.96 11.53 -7.71
N LYS A 155 9.05 12.73 -7.15
CA LYS A 155 8.06 13.80 -7.29
C LYS A 155 7.87 14.22 -8.74
N ARG A 156 8.97 14.42 -9.47
CA ARG A 156 8.92 14.69 -10.93
C ARG A 156 8.30 13.57 -11.77
N GLU A 157 8.42 12.32 -11.31
CA GLU A 157 7.73 11.19 -11.94
C GLU A 157 6.22 11.26 -11.66
N MET A 158 5.84 11.59 -10.43
CA MET A 158 4.45 11.72 -9.98
C MET A 158 3.68 12.88 -10.63
N GLU A 159 4.29 14.06 -10.77
CA GLU A 159 3.71 15.22 -11.47
C GLU A 159 3.26 14.87 -12.90
N LYS A 160 3.96 13.92 -13.54
CA LYS A 160 3.70 13.51 -14.91
C LYS A 160 2.75 12.33 -15.01
N LEU A 161 2.28 11.75 -13.90
CA LEU A 161 1.46 10.55 -13.91
C LEU A 161 0.15 10.75 -14.68
N SER A 162 -0.52 11.87 -14.43
CA SER A 162 -1.81 12.19 -15.05
C SER A 162 -1.66 12.34 -16.56
N VAL A 163 -0.70 13.14 -17.01
CA VAL A 163 -0.49 13.43 -18.43
C VAL A 163 0.09 12.25 -19.21
N MET A 164 1.06 11.52 -18.64
CA MET A 164 1.76 10.46 -19.37
C MET A 164 1.06 9.10 -19.27
N TYR A 165 0.30 8.84 -18.20
CA TYR A 165 -0.25 7.52 -17.94
C TYR A 165 -1.75 7.52 -17.62
N GLY A 166 -2.40 8.68 -17.53
CA GLY A 166 -3.80 8.81 -17.12
C GLY A 166 -4.04 8.51 -15.64
N ILE A 167 -2.97 8.35 -14.85
CA ILE A 167 -3.07 7.99 -13.43
C ILE A 167 -3.06 9.28 -12.61
N LYS A 168 -4.13 9.50 -11.84
CA LYS A 168 -4.32 10.77 -11.14
C LYS A 168 -4.14 10.67 -9.62
N ARG A 169 -3.84 9.48 -9.11
CA ARG A 169 -3.73 9.21 -7.67
C ARG A 169 -2.45 8.46 -7.37
N ALA A 170 -1.85 8.72 -6.23
CA ALA A 170 -0.67 8.00 -5.78
C ALA A 170 -0.78 7.63 -4.30
N VAL A 171 -0.24 6.47 -3.95
CA VAL A 171 0.03 6.06 -2.57
C VAL A 171 1.53 5.87 -2.39
N ILE A 172 2.07 6.56 -1.39
CA ILE A 172 3.48 6.58 -1.07
C ILE A 172 3.65 5.96 0.31
N PHE A 173 4.32 4.81 0.34
CA PHE A 173 4.66 4.12 1.56
C PHE A 173 6.02 4.57 2.11
N TYR A 174 6.09 4.88 3.41
CA TYR A 174 7.32 5.23 4.11
C TYR A 174 7.66 4.21 5.20
N GLU A 175 8.95 3.91 5.41
CA GLU A 175 9.37 2.89 6.40
C GLU A 175 9.89 3.51 7.72
N SER A 176 9.91 4.85 7.84
CA SER A 176 10.28 5.55 9.07
C SER A 176 9.71 6.98 9.11
N GLU A 177 9.58 7.56 10.30
CA GLU A 177 9.19 8.98 10.46
C GLU A 177 10.17 9.93 9.77
N ALA A 178 11.47 9.65 9.79
CA ALA A 178 12.46 10.45 9.05
C ALA A 178 12.20 10.43 7.53
N ALA A 179 11.67 9.34 6.98
CA ALA A 179 11.26 9.28 5.58
C ALA A 179 9.95 10.05 5.32
N LYS A 180 8.99 10.00 6.25
CA LYS A 180 7.76 10.82 6.22
C LYS A 180 8.10 12.30 6.17
N GLU A 181 8.94 12.76 7.11
CA GLU A 181 9.42 14.14 7.19
C GLU A 181 10.20 14.56 5.93
N ALA A 182 11.14 13.72 5.47
CA ALA A 182 11.93 14.02 4.28
C ALA A 182 11.07 14.13 3.00
N TYR A 183 9.97 13.36 2.91
CA TYR A 183 9.03 13.49 1.80
C TYR A 183 8.32 14.84 1.81
N GLY A 184 7.90 15.29 3.00
CA GLY A 184 7.24 16.57 3.24
C GLY A 184 5.78 16.57 2.81
N GLU A 185 5.29 17.75 2.42
CA GLU A 185 3.85 18.01 2.20
C GLU A 185 3.59 18.74 0.88
N GLU A 186 4.53 18.61 -0.04
CA GLU A 186 4.43 19.21 -1.36
C GLU A 186 3.34 18.52 -2.18
N ALA A 187 2.29 19.28 -2.49
CA ALA A 187 1.26 18.91 -3.45
C ALA A 187 1.83 18.88 -4.87
N LEU A 188 1.41 17.90 -5.66
CA LEU A 188 1.93 17.61 -7.00
C LEU A 188 0.86 17.75 -8.10
N GLY A 189 -0.33 18.21 -7.74
CA GLY A 189 -1.46 18.36 -8.66
C GLY A 189 -2.17 17.04 -8.96
N LEU A 190 -2.05 16.05 -8.09
CA LEU A 190 -2.81 14.81 -8.15
C LEU A 190 -4.23 15.03 -7.60
N GLU A 191 -5.16 14.13 -7.95
CA GLU A 191 -6.48 14.09 -7.30
C GLU A 191 -6.34 13.65 -5.83
N GLU A 192 -5.46 12.69 -5.55
CA GLU A 192 -5.11 12.22 -4.20
C GLU A 192 -3.63 11.81 -4.13
N GLN A 193 -2.97 12.16 -3.02
CA GLN A 193 -1.57 11.83 -2.74
C GLN A 193 -1.45 11.30 -1.31
N LEU A 194 -1.66 10.00 -1.14
CA LEU A 194 -1.70 9.36 0.17
C LEU A 194 -0.27 9.07 0.65
N LEU A 195 0.08 9.50 1.86
CA LEU A 195 1.37 9.19 2.48
C LEU A 195 1.16 8.31 3.72
N LEU A 196 1.39 7.01 3.57
CA LEU A 196 1.06 5.99 4.57
C LEU A 196 2.30 5.24 5.07
N PRO A 197 2.34 4.78 6.33
CA PRO A 197 3.44 3.95 6.82
C PRO A 197 3.42 2.56 6.14
N TYR A 198 4.59 2.02 5.82
CA TYR A 198 4.76 0.65 5.33
C TYR A 198 4.84 -0.34 6.51
N ASN A 199 3.74 -0.46 7.23
CA ASN A 199 3.56 -1.39 8.34
C ASN A 199 2.15 -2.00 8.27
N ALA A 200 1.77 -2.81 9.26
CA ALA A 200 0.45 -3.43 9.29
C ALA A 200 -0.68 -2.39 9.24
N ASP A 201 -0.54 -1.29 9.96
CA ASP A 201 -1.55 -0.24 10.07
C ASP A 201 -1.80 0.46 8.73
N GLY A 202 -0.76 0.95 8.07
CA GLY A 202 -0.92 1.64 6.78
C GLY A 202 -1.38 0.71 5.66
N ILE A 203 -0.94 -0.55 5.68
CA ILE A 203 -1.43 -1.57 4.72
C ILE A 203 -2.91 -1.90 4.98
N ASN A 204 -3.31 -2.13 6.23
CA ASN A 204 -4.70 -2.43 6.57
C ASN A 204 -5.63 -1.26 6.26
N LEU A 205 -5.17 -0.03 6.51
CA LEU A 205 -5.89 1.18 6.14
C LEU A 205 -6.10 1.26 4.62
N MET A 206 -5.05 1.02 3.83
CA MET A 206 -5.18 1.02 2.36
C MET A 206 -6.10 -0.12 1.88
N ARG A 207 -6.00 -1.33 2.47
CA ARG A 207 -6.91 -2.45 2.17
C ARG A 207 -8.37 -2.06 2.45
N ALA A 208 -8.66 -1.55 3.65
CA ALA A 208 -10.00 -1.11 4.03
C ALA A 208 -10.53 0.00 3.11
N TYR A 209 -9.65 0.89 2.63
CA TYR A 209 -10.03 1.92 1.67
C TYR A 209 -10.49 1.38 0.31
N GLY A 210 -9.99 0.21 -0.10
CA GLY A 210 -10.51 -0.50 -1.28
C GLY A 210 -11.85 -1.18 -1.01
N GLU A 211 -12.12 -1.56 0.24
CA GLU A 211 -13.32 -2.30 0.62
C GLU A 211 -14.55 -1.41 0.77
N GLU A 212 -14.36 -0.24 1.38
CA GLU A 212 -15.42 0.68 1.80
C GLU A 212 -14.99 2.16 1.73
N ASP A 213 -15.98 3.06 1.79
CA ASP A 213 -15.72 4.51 1.81
C ASP A 213 -15.26 4.95 3.21
N LEU A 214 -13.94 4.91 3.43
CA LEU A 214 -13.35 5.30 4.71
C LEU A 214 -13.54 6.78 5.04
N ILE A 215 -13.66 7.65 4.03
CA ILE A 215 -13.91 9.08 4.25
C ILE A 215 -15.28 9.24 4.91
N LYS A 216 -16.30 8.59 4.35
CA LYS A 216 -17.65 8.56 4.91
C LYS A 216 -17.69 7.88 6.29
N LYS A 217 -17.04 6.73 6.43
CA LYS A 217 -17.00 5.99 7.71
C LYS A 217 -16.40 6.82 8.83
N ALA A 218 -15.25 7.47 8.58
CA ALA A 218 -14.62 8.36 9.54
C ALA A 218 -15.53 9.52 9.94
N ALA A 219 -16.22 10.14 8.97
CA ALA A 219 -17.19 11.20 9.24
C ALA A 219 -18.35 10.74 10.12
N GLN A 220 -18.88 9.53 9.89
CA GLN A 220 -19.98 8.95 10.67
C GLN A 220 -19.59 8.54 12.09
N ILE A 221 -18.32 8.18 12.30
CA ILE A 221 -17.78 7.94 13.64
C ILE A 221 -17.68 9.26 14.41
N ALA A 222 -17.20 10.32 13.76
CA ALA A 222 -17.01 11.63 14.39
C ALA A 222 -18.31 12.42 14.61
N TYR A 223 -19.30 12.26 13.73
CA TYR A 223 -20.54 13.04 13.73
C TYR A 223 -21.77 12.18 13.39
N ALA A 224 -22.88 12.44 14.10
CA ALA A 224 -24.14 11.74 13.87
C ALA A 224 -24.82 12.14 12.55
N HIS A 225 -24.60 13.38 12.09
CA HIS A 225 -25.20 13.96 10.90
C HIS A 225 -24.14 14.66 10.04
N GLY A 226 -24.31 14.57 8.72
CA GLY A 226 -23.43 15.21 7.75
C GLY A 226 -24.17 15.44 6.43
N GLY A 227 -23.96 16.62 5.84
CA GLY A 227 -24.50 17.04 4.56
C GLY A 227 -23.40 17.33 3.53
N PRO A 228 -23.78 17.67 2.29
CA PRO A 228 -22.83 18.03 1.25
C PRO A 228 -21.95 19.23 1.69
N PRO A 229 -20.67 19.25 1.34
CA PRO A 229 -19.75 20.32 1.76
C PRO A 229 -20.14 21.65 1.12
N GLN A 230 -20.15 22.72 1.93
CA GLN A 230 -20.32 24.09 1.45
C GLN A 230 -18.98 24.74 1.07
N TRP A 231 -17.87 24.14 1.50
CA TRP A 231 -16.51 24.55 1.13
C TRP A 231 -15.83 23.48 0.25
N PRO A 232 -15.30 23.80 -0.94
CA PRO A 232 -14.79 22.80 -1.89
C PRO A 232 -13.63 21.92 -1.42
N ALA A 233 -12.93 22.29 -0.34
CA ALA A 233 -11.85 21.47 0.22
C ALA A 233 -12.30 20.59 1.40
N ALA A 234 -13.57 20.69 1.82
CA ALA A 234 -14.17 19.84 2.83
C ALA A 234 -14.83 18.61 2.22
N ASP A 235 -14.92 17.54 3.01
CA ASP A 235 -15.63 16.33 2.65
C ASP A 235 -17.12 16.44 3.02
N TYR A 236 -17.43 17.11 4.13
CA TYR A 236 -18.81 17.26 4.63
C TYR A 236 -19.04 18.63 5.29
N THR A 237 -20.30 19.06 5.32
CA THR A 237 -20.77 20.04 6.30
C THR A 237 -21.45 19.31 7.45
N VAL A 238 -20.99 19.55 8.67
CA VAL A 238 -21.49 18.92 9.90
C VAL A 238 -22.18 19.97 10.78
N ASP A 239 -22.49 19.60 12.02
CA ASP A 239 -23.25 20.40 12.97
C ASP A 239 -22.77 21.86 13.04
N ASN A 240 -23.74 22.78 13.13
CA ASN A 240 -23.53 24.23 13.18
C ASN A 240 -22.80 24.83 11.95
N GLY A 241 -22.89 24.18 10.78
CA GLY A 241 -22.29 24.67 9.54
C GLY A 241 -20.78 24.47 9.45
N ARG A 242 -20.18 23.74 10.40
CA ARG A 242 -18.75 23.42 10.41
C ARG A 242 -18.38 22.54 9.21
N GLN A 243 -17.24 22.82 8.60
CA GLN A 243 -16.73 22.07 7.45
C GLN A 243 -15.77 20.98 7.93
N ALA A 244 -16.11 19.71 7.72
CA ALA A 244 -15.30 18.57 8.14
C ALA A 244 -14.36 18.12 7.00
N VAL A 245 -13.08 17.99 7.34
CA VAL A 245 -12.01 17.52 6.45
C VAL A 245 -11.44 16.22 7.03
N VAL A 246 -11.59 15.12 6.30
CA VAL A 246 -11.13 13.80 6.69
C VAL A 246 -9.73 13.56 6.15
N LEU A 247 -8.78 13.37 7.07
CA LEU A 247 -7.35 13.20 6.83
C LEU A 247 -6.80 11.87 7.38
N VAL A 248 -7.66 10.88 7.61
CA VAL A 248 -7.24 9.55 8.12
C VAL A 248 -6.25 8.82 7.19
N LEU A 249 -6.27 9.12 5.88
CA LEU A 249 -5.33 8.58 4.88
C LEU A 249 -4.10 9.48 4.65
N ASN A 250 -3.94 10.56 5.43
CA ASN A 250 -2.88 11.54 5.28
C ASN A 250 -2.68 12.01 3.82
N ASP A 251 -3.79 12.42 3.19
CA ASP A 251 -3.80 12.94 1.81
C ASP A 251 -3.15 14.33 1.75
N ILE A 252 -2.00 14.39 1.09
CA ILE A 252 -1.18 15.61 0.98
C ILE A 252 -1.86 16.68 0.13
N GLU A 253 -2.59 16.30 -0.92
CA GLU A 253 -3.30 17.26 -1.77
C GLU A 253 -4.43 17.95 -0.98
N LYS A 254 -5.11 17.21 -0.12
CA LYS A 254 -6.11 17.77 0.80
C LYS A 254 -5.47 18.67 1.87
N ARG A 255 -4.32 18.27 2.42
CA ARG A 255 -3.56 19.07 3.40
C ARG A 255 -3.06 20.38 2.79
N ALA A 256 -2.57 20.37 1.56
CA ALA A 256 -2.12 21.57 0.86
C ALA A 256 -3.27 22.57 0.63
N ARG A 257 -4.45 22.10 0.23
CA ARG A 257 -5.66 22.94 0.11
C ARG A 257 -6.05 23.57 1.45
N LEU A 258 -5.94 22.80 2.54
CA LEU A 258 -6.20 23.29 3.89
C LEU A 258 -5.17 24.34 4.32
N SER A 259 -3.88 24.10 4.15
CA SER A 259 -2.82 25.08 4.44
C SER A 259 -3.02 26.39 3.67
N ALA A 260 -3.28 26.32 2.36
CA ALA A 260 -3.52 27.50 1.54
C ALA A 260 -4.70 28.33 2.06
N TYR A 261 -5.76 27.68 2.56
CA TYR A 261 -6.89 28.37 3.18
C TYR A 261 -6.51 29.10 4.47
N TYR A 262 -5.74 28.47 5.36
CA TYR A 262 -5.27 29.10 6.60
C TYR A 262 -4.34 30.28 6.32
N GLU A 263 -3.44 30.16 5.34
CA GLU A 263 -2.57 31.25 4.90
C GLU A 263 -3.38 32.44 4.35
N MET A 264 -4.36 32.18 3.48
CA MET A 264 -5.21 33.23 2.90
C MET A 264 -6.07 33.94 3.95
N THR A 265 -6.64 33.22 4.91
CA THR A 265 -7.50 33.82 5.93
C THR A 265 -6.71 34.58 6.98
N ALA A 266 -5.49 34.14 7.32
CA ALA A 266 -4.58 34.90 8.17
C ALA A 266 -4.24 36.28 7.56
N ALA A 267 -4.04 36.34 6.25
CA ALA A 267 -3.69 37.59 5.56
C ALA A 267 -4.86 38.60 5.43
N ARG A 268 -6.12 38.13 5.48
CA ARG A 268 -7.30 38.95 5.08
C ARG A 268 -8.19 39.44 6.22
N TYR A 269 -7.88 39.13 7.49
CA TYR A 269 -8.74 39.45 8.66
C TYR A 269 -10.24 39.13 8.42
N THR A 270 -10.53 38.11 7.62
CA THR A 270 -11.90 37.70 7.29
C THR A 270 -12.38 36.66 8.28
N GLN A 271 -13.70 36.57 8.46
CA GLN A 271 -14.31 35.56 9.31
C GLN A 271 -13.94 34.16 8.79
N ARG A 272 -13.23 33.39 9.62
CA ARG A 272 -12.82 32.03 9.28
C ARG A 272 -14.04 31.12 9.29
N GLN A 273 -14.11 30.26 8.27
CA GLN A 273 -15.02 29.12 8.28
C GLN A 273 -14.60 28.20 9.43
N PRO A 274 -15.53 27.77 10.28
CA PRO A 274 -15.21 26.78 11.30
C PRO A 274 -14.87 25.46 10.62
N ILE A 275 -13.68 24.95 10.86
CA ILE A 275 -13.19 23.69 10.30
C ILE A 275 -13.10 22.64 11.41
N SER A 276 -13.50 21.41 11.09
CA SER A 276 -13.13 20.21 11.85
C SER A 276 -12.19 19.36 11.01
N ILE A 277 -11.13 18.85 11.63
CA ILE A 277 -10.23 17.88 11.03
C ILE A 277 -10.45 16.54 11.71
N ILE A 278 -10.75 15.53 10.90
CA ILE A 278 -10.90 14.15 11.37
C ILE A 278 -9.64 13.39 10.98
N CYS A 279 -8.89 12.90 11.96
CA CYS A 279 -7.61 12.21 11.74
C CYS A 279 -7.49 10.94 12.60
N LEU A 280 -6.42 10.18 12.42
CA LEU A 280 -6.09 9.10 13.34
C LEU A 280 -5.55 9.67 14.66
N GLU A 281 -5.75 8.95 15.77
CA GLU A 281 -5.27 9.33 17.12
C GLU A 281 -3.77 9.69 17.13
N GLY A 282 -2.95 8.93 16.42
CA GLY A 282 -1.50 9.17 16.34
C GLY A 282 -1.10 10.49 15.65
N GLU A 283 -2.03 11.18 15.00
CA GLU A 283 -1.77 12.45 14.28
C GLU A 283 -2.46 13.66 14.93
N GLU A 284 -3.15 13.49 16.06
CA GLU A 284 -3.91 14.56 16.71
C GLU A 284 -3.04 15.77 17.07
N SER A 285 -1.89 15.54 17.70
CA SER A 285 -0.96 16.60 18.11
C SER A 285 -0.45 17.37 16.89
N PHE A 286 -0.07 16.65 15.84
CA PHE A 286 0.39 17.24 14.59
C PHE A 286 -0.64 18.22 13.99
N TYR A 287 -1.91 17.81 13.91
CA TYR A 287 -2.95 18.67 13.33
C TYR A 287 -3.38 19.81 14.26
N THR A 288 -3.34 19.60 15.57
CA THR A 288 -3.58 20.64 16.58
C THR A 288 -2.57 21.76 16.46
N ASP A 289 -1.28 21.41 16.38
CA ASP A 289 -0.18 22.38 16.28
C ASP A 289 -0.20 23.11 14.92
N LYS A 290 -0.48 22.38 13.84
CA LYS A 290 -0.43 22.92 12.48
C LYS A 290 -1.60 23.83 12.13
N TYR A 291 -2.81 23.51 12.59
CA TYR A 291 -4.02 24.25 12.23
C TYR A 291 -4.73 24.80 13.46
N PRO A 292 -4.13 25.78 14.17
CA PRO A 292 -4.68 26.32 15.41
C PRO A 292 -6.07 26.93 15.18
N GLY A 293 -7.01 26.58 16.07
CA GLY A 293 -8.41 27.00 15.99
C GLY A 293 -9.34 26.04 15.22
N SER A 294 -8.79 24.98 14.64
CA SER A 294 -9.59 23.84 14.15
C SER A 294 -10.10 23.00 15.31
N GLU A 295 -11.27 22.38 15.15
CA GLU A 295 -11.65 21.26 16.02
C GLU A 295 -11.00 19.98 15.49
N ILE A 296 -10.23 19.28 16.32
CA ILE A 296 -9.63 18.00 15.93
C ILE A 296 -10.48 16.86 16.50
N LYS A 297 -10.82 15.89 15.65
CA LYS A 297 -11.53 14.66 16.02
C LYS A 297 -10.61 13.48 15.67
N ALA A 298 -9.94 12.96 16.68
CA ALA A 298 -9.12 11.76 16.54
C ALA A 298 -10.00 10.50 16.57
N ILE A 299 -9.72 9.55 15.68
CA ILE A 299 -10.41 8.27 15.56
C ILE A 299 -9.40 7.12 15.69
N ASP A 300 -9.77 6.09 16.42
CA ASP A 300 -9.00 4.85 16.52
C ASP A 300 -8.97 4.11 15.17
N LEU A 301 -7.79 3.62 14.79
CA LEU A 301 -7.60 2.86 13.56
C LEU A 301 -8.41 1.55 13.55
N GLY A 302 -8.57 0.92 14.71
CA GLY A 302 -9.36 -0.29 14.87
C GLY A 302 -10.83 -0.08 14.49
N GLN A 303 -11.42 1.05 14.88
CA GLN A 303 -12.79 1.42 14.49
C GLN A 303 -12.95 1.54 12.97
N LEU A 304 -11.94 2.07 12.27
CA LEU A 304 -11.96 2.20 10.81
C LEU A 304 -11.74 0.86 10.10
N THR A 305 -10.91 -0.02 10.64
CA THR A 305 -10.47 -1.25 9.96
C THR A 305 -11.16 -2.53 10.44
N SER A 306 -12.00 -2.46 11.49
CA SER A 306 -12.69 -3.61 12.14
C SER A 306 -13.52 -4.51 11.22
N GLY A 307 -13.90 -4.07 10.02
CA GLY A 307 -14.57 -4.90 9.00
C GLY A 307 -13.63 -5.74 8.12
N THR A 308 -12.31 -5.53 8.20
CA THR A 308 -11.30 -6.21 7.37
C THR A 308 -10.48 -7.27 8.11
N ASN A 309 -10.62 -7.36 9.43
CA ASN A 309 -9.98 -8.37 10.27
C ASN A 309 -10.92 -9.55 10.54
N ASN A 310 -11.28 -10.32 9.51
CA ASN A 310 -11.62 -11.75 9.60
C ASN A 310 -12.03 -12.27 8.22
N ASP A 311 -11.27 -13.25 7.71
CA ASP A 311 -11.70 -14.37 6.82
C ASP A 311 -10.56 -14.95 5.96
N ASN A 312 -9.33 -15.05 6.49
CA ASN A 312 -8.33 -15.99 5.95
C ASN A 312 -7.84 -17.01 7.00
N ALA A 313 -8.65 -17.21 8.05
CA ALA A 313 -8.34 -18.14 9.12
C ALA A 313 -9.46 -19.14 9.43
N SER A 314 -10.37 -19.48 8.51
CA SER A 314 -11.20 -20.70 8.63
C SER A 314 -12.21 -20.89 7.47
N VAL A 315 -11.78 -21.45 6.33
CA VAL A 315 -12.68 -22.28 5.50
C VAL A 315 -11.88 -23.42 4.85
N VAL A 316 -11.57 -24.46 5.63
CA VAL A 316 -11.39 -25.81 5.08
C VAL A 316 -12.05 -26.77 6.05
N GLY A 317 -13.29 -27.13 5.76
CA GLY A 317 -14.09 -27.99 6.62
C GLY A 317 -15.24 -28.66 5.86
N GLY A 318 -14.92 -29.77 5.19
CA GLY A 318 -15.82 -30.92 5.08
C GLY A 318 -16.82 -30.92 3.92
N VAL A 319 -16.45 -31.57 2.82
CA VAL A 319 -17.43 -32.36 2.05
C VAL A 319 -17.03 -33.82 2.22
N ALA A 320 -17.82 -34.52 3.03
CA ALA A 320 -17.76 -35.96 3.20
C ALA A 320 -18.26 -36.62 1.90
N ILE A 321 -17.42 -37.49 1.35
CA ILE A 321 -17.79 -38.45 0.32
C ILE A 321 -18.66 -39.50 1.01
N LYS A 322 -19.90 -39.67 0.52
CA LYS A 322 -20.60 -40.95 0.54
C LYS A 322 -20.46 -41.57 -0.83
#